data_AF-A0A7K1CE90-F1
#
_entry.id   AF-A0A7K1CE90-F1
#
_cell.length_a   1.000
_cell.length_b   1.000
_cell.length_c   1.000
_cell.angle_alpha   90.00
_cell.angle_beta   90.00
_cell.angle_gamma   90.00
#
_symmetry.space_group_name_H-M   'P 1'
#
loop_
_entity.id
_entity.type
_entity.pdbx_description
1 polymer ?
#
loop_
_entity_poly.entity_id
_entity_poly.type
_entity_poly.pdbx_seq_one_letter_code
_entity_poly.pdbx_strand_id
1 'polypeptide(L)'
;MSEKRELDEIPYPDEAFNNWGASALGVDPLLASFTSLPYQPVRPHVPFYRFVAYPDILDLRKAGYELDRFVPLFDQLEDVRYRDAVMLSSLLHYSDQALAWNARRCAEIELEVWGVLTEHGVGEVPRLLRRFLGKAFPSDTITQLTVDLTQVFFWAALAELADDLVWKYPELAWKSEYLRFPLRLIG
;
A
#
# COMPACT_ATOMS: atom_id res chain seq x y z
N MET A 1 12.54 24.88 24.43
CA MET A 1 13.10 23.65 25.03
C MET A 1 12.14 23.01 26.05
N SER A 2 10.81 23.00 25.81
CA SER A 2 9.84 22.52 26.82
C SER A 2 8.95 21.36 26.36
N GLU A 3 8.69 21.17 25.07
CA GLU A 3 7.75 20.13 24.58
C GLU A 3 8.30 18.71 24.57
N LYS A 4 9.63 18.52 24.47
CA LYS A 4 10.22 17.17 24.40
C LYS A 4 9.97 16.32 25.65
N ARG A 5 9.68 16.93 26.80
CA ARG A 5 9.51 16.21 28.08
C ARG A 5 8.12 15.59 28.23
N GLU A 6 7.11 16.08 27.52
CA GLU A 6 5.73 15.60 27.66
C GLU A 6 5.49 14.29 26.89
N LEU A 7 6.28 14.02 25.85
CA LEU A 7 6.22 12.78 25.06
C LEU A 7 6.82 11.57 25.80
N ASP A 8 7.82 11.80 26.66
CA ASP A 8 8.50 10.75 27.42
C ASP A 8 7.69 10.28 28.66
N GLU A 9 6.62 10.98 29.05
CA GLU A 9 5.77 10.66 30.20
C GLU A 9 4.58 9.72 29.87
N ILE A 10 4.38 9.37 28.59
CA ILE A 10 3.33 8.44 28.18
C ILE A 10 3.80 7.01 28.52
N PRO A 11 3.01 6.21 29.27
CA PRO A 11 3.45 4.94 29.86
C PRO A 11 3.83 3.81 28.87
N TYR A 12 3.79 4.07 27.56
CA TYR A 12 4.32 3.22 26.50
C TYR A 12 4.86 4.12 25.37
N PRO A 13 6.11 4.61 25.46
CA PRO A 13 6.73 5.40 24.41
C PRO A 13 7.25 4.44 23.33
N ASP A 14 6.34 3.88 22.54
CA ASP A 14 6.74 3.07 21.39
C ASP A 14 7.14 4.05 20.26
N GLU A 15 8.27 3.82 19.60
CA GLU A 15 8.78 4.72 18.53
C GLU A 15 7.75 4.92 17.40
N ALA A 16 6.79 3.99 17.27
CA ALA A 16 5.63 4.13 16.40
C ALA A 16 4.75 5.33 16.71
N PHE A 17 4.52 5.67 17.99
CA PHE A 17 3.70 6.82 18.37
C PHE A 17 4.35 8.14 17.94
N ASN A 18 5.68 8.20 18.11
CA ASN A 18 6.48 9.38 17.78
C ASN A 18 6.63 9.59 16.27
N ASN A 19 6.55 8.52 15.45
CA ASN A 19 6.77 8.60 14.00
C ASN A 19 5.48 8.57 13.16
N TRP A 20 4.29 8.47 13.77
CA TRP A 20 3.06 8.16 13.03
C TRP A 20 2.10 9.35 12.89
N GLY A 21 1.96 9.86 11.66
CA GLY A 21 1.02 10.92 11.32
C GLY A 21 1.61 12.31 11.55
N ALA A 22 0.80 13.30 11.93
CA ALA A 22 1.28 14.66 12.20
C ALA A 22 2.18 14.75 13.45
N SER A 23 2.14 13.74 14.33
CA SER A 23 2.96 13.68 15.56
C SER A 23 4.46 13.56 15.26
N ALA A 24 4.84 12.99 14.11
CA ALA A 24 6.23 12.96 13.64
C ALA A 24 6.83 14.35 13.37
N LEU A 25 5.97 15.36 13.14
CA LEU A 25 6.35 16.76 12.98
C LEU A 25 6.14 17.56 14.28
N GLY A 26 5.78 16.90 15.39
CA GLY A 26 5.41 17.55 16.66
C GLY A 26 4.04 18.25 16.62
N VAL A 27 3.18 17.94 15.64
CA VAL A 27 1.86 18.54 15.50
C VAL A 27 0.80 17.50 15.84
N ASP A 28 -0.14 17.84 16.71
CA ASP A 28 -1.24 16.95 17.08
C ASP A 28 -2.04 16.54 15.81
N PRO A 29 -2.18 15.24 15.49
CA PRO A 29 -2.92 14.76 14.32
C PRO A 29 -4.38 15.24 14.29
N LEU A 30 -4.97 15.55 15.45
CA LEU A 30 -6.29 16.19 15.49
C LEU A 30 -6.22 17.66 15.05
N LEU A 31 -5.23 18.44 15.49
CA LEU A 31 -5.04 19.85 15.08
C LEU A 31 -4.73 20.00 13.58
N ALA A 32 -4.01 19.06 12.97
CA ALA A 32 -3.78 19.05 11.53
C ALA A 32 -5.09 18.86 10.73
N SER A 33 -6.06 18.13 11.30
CA SER A 33 -7.37 17.88 10.69
C SER A 33 -8.42 18.96 11.02
N PHE A 34 -8.28 19.64 12.17
CA PHE A 34 -9.16 20.70 12.67
C PHE A 34 -8.49 22.07 12.62
N THR A 35 -8.13 22.57 11.45
CA THR A 35 -7.89 24.02 11.32
C THR A 35 -9.23 24.74 11.12
N SER A 36 -9.56 25.63 12.06
CA SER A 36 -10.78 26.46 12.08
C SER A 36 -10.78 27.60 11.04
N LEU A 37 -9.74 27.69 10.21
CA LEU A 37 -9.59 28.73 9.20
C LEU A 37 -10.26 28.29 7.89
N PRO A 38 -11.19 29.08 7.34
CA PRO A 38 -11.79 28.76 6.06
C PRO A 38 -10.75 28.86 4.94
N TYR A 39 -10.68 27.82 4.11
CA TYR A 39 -10.04 27.75 2.80
C TYR A 39 -8.61 28.34 2.70
N GLN A 40 -7.60 27.51 2.99
CA GLN A 40 -6.25 27.74 2.47
C GLN A 40 -6.13 27.13 1.05
N PRO A 41 -5.52 27.84 0.09
CA PRO A 41 -5.50 27.46 -1.32
C PRO A 41 -4.65 26.21 -1.65
N VAL A 42 -3.84 25.72 -0.71
CA VAL A 42 -3.11 24.45 -0.85
C VAL A 42 -3.06 23.80 0.53
N ARG A 43 -4.03 22.92 0.84
CA ARG A 43 -3.78 21.92 1.88
C ARG A 43 -2.65 21.03 1.33
N PRO A 44 -1.53 20.84 2.04
CA PRO A 44 -0.52 19.89 1.60
C PRO A 44 -1.20 18.52 1.49
N HIS A 45 -1.01 17.85 0.35
CA HIS A 45 -1.52 16.50 0.15
C HIS A 45 -0.97 15.63 1.28
N VAL A 46 -1.85 15.01 2.05
CA VAL A 46 -1.45 14.06 3.10
C VAL A 46 -1.71 12.66 2.53
N PRO A 47 -0.68 11.82 2.42
CA PRO A 47 -0.86 10.50 1.83
C PRO A 47 -1.85 9.62 2.60
N PHE A 48 -2.62 8.80 1.90
CA PHE A 48 -3.69 7.96 2.44
C PHE A 48 -3.17 6.99 3.51
N TYR A 49 -1.96 6.47 3.34
CA TYR A 49 -1.37 5.49 4.25
C TYR A 49 -1.05 6.08 5.63
N ARG A 50 -1.05 7.42 5.78
CA ARG A 50 -0.94 8.07 7.09
C ARG A 50 -2.24 8.00 7.90
N PHE A 51 -3.38 7.74 7.26
CA PHE A 51 -4.69 7.58 7.91
C PHE A 51 -5.05 6.13 8.22
N VAL A 52 -4.13 5.18 8.00
CA VAL A 52 -4.29 3.77 8.36
C VAL A 52 -4.46 3.63 9.87
N ALA A 53 -5.29 2.70 10.34
CA ALA A 53 -5.50 2.51 11.77
C ALA A 53 -4.28 1.89 12.47
N TYR A 54 -3.95 2.37 13.68
CA TYR A 54 -2.85 1.85 14.49
C TYR A 54 -2.80 0.32 14.61
N PRO A 55 -3.93 -0.37 14.88
CA PRO A 55 -3.90 -1.82 15.05
C PRO A 55 -3.42 -2.55 13.79
N ASP A 56 -3.77 -2.05 12.62
CA ASP A 56 -3.37 -2.67 11.36
C ASP A 56 -1.85 -2.51 11.13
N ILE A 57 -1.26 -1.38 11.55
CA ILE A 57 0.21 -1.14 11.50
C ILE A 57 0.92 -2.09 12.47
N LEU A 58 0.39 -2.24 13.69
CA LEU A 58 0.93 -3.19 14.66
C LEU A 58 0.87 -4.63 14.16
N ASP A 59 -0.22 -5.02 13.49
CA ASP A 59 -0.35 -6.37 12.95
C ASP A 59 0.60 -6.60 11.77
N LEU A 60 0.87 -5.58 10.94
CA LEU A 60 1.90 -5.62 9.91
C LEU A 60 3.29 -5.84 10.54
N ARG A 61 3.62 -5.09 11.60
CA ARG A 61 4.89 -5.19 12.33
C ARG A 61 5.06 -6.54 13.01
N LYS A 62 3.99 -7.09 13.61
CA LYS A 62 4.01 -8.46 14.18
C LYS A 62 4.33 -9.52 13.13
N ALA A 63 3.92 -9.29 11.88
CA ALA A 63 4.26 -10.16 10.76
C ALA A 63 5.69 -9.93 10.21
N GLY A 64 6.45 -8.99 10.78
CA GLY A 64 7.83 -8.69 10.40
C GLY A 64 7.99 -7.66 9.29
N TYR A 65 6.93 -6.93 8.93
CA TYR A 65 6.95 -5.92 7.88
C TYR A 65 6.67 -4.51 8.43
N GLU A 66 7.37 -3.52 7.90
CA GLU A 66 7.09 -2.11 8.19
C GLU A 66 6.35 -1.46 7.01
N LEU A 67 5.55 -0.45 7.32
CA LEU A 67 4.78 0.29 6.30
C LEU A 67 5.69 1.01 5.30
N ASP A 68 6.84 1.52 5.78
CA ASP A 68 7.84 2.25 5.01
C ASP A 68 8.30 1.52 3.73
N ARG A 69 8.29 0.18 3.77
CA ARG A 69 8.63 -0.64 2.60
C ARG A 69 7.66 -0.44 1.43
N PHE A 70 6.39 -0.23 1.73
CA PHE A 70 5.33 -0.10 0.73
C PHE A 70 5.04 1.36 0.36
N VAL A 71 5.61 2.32 1.10
CA VAL A 71 5.45 3.75 0.85
C VAL A 71 5.74 4.13 -0.61
N PRO A 72 6.81 3.65 -1.27
CA PRO A 72 7.06 4.00 -2.68
C PRO A 72 5.93 3.54 -3.62
N LEU A 73 5.32 2.39 -3.38
CA LEU A 73 4.19 1.89 -4.17
C LEU A 73 2.91 2.69 -3.86
N PHE A 74 2.72 3.08 -2.61
CA PHE A 74 1.56 3.89 -2.22
C PHE A 74 1.66 5.32 -2.75
N ASP A 75 2.83 5.94 -2.73
CA ASP A 75 3.07 7.25 -3.34
C ASP A 75 2.81 7.18 -4.86
N GLN A 76 3.28 6.10 -5.53
CA GLN A 76 2.98 5.87 -6.95
C GLN A 76 1.48 5.74 -7.22
N LEU A 77 0.70 5.10 -6.32
CA LEU A 77 -0.75 4.97 -6.45
C LEU A 77 -1.45 6.33 -6.41
N GLU A 78 -0.98 7.24 -5.55
CA GLU A 78 -1.53 8.59 -5.43
C GLU A 78 -1.22 9.46 -6.65
N ASP A 79 -0.05 9.27 -7.25
CA ASP A 79 0.41 10.03 -8.41
C ASP A 79 -0.06 9.47 -9.76
N VAL A 80 -0.85 8.38 -9.79
CA VAL A 80 -1.33 7.79 -11.05
C VAL A 80 -2.20 8.77 -11.82
N ARG A 81 -1.83 9.04 -13.07
CA ARG A 81 -2.62 9.87 -13.97
C ARG A 81 -3.82 9.11 -14.48
N TYR A 82 -4.92 9.81 -14.72
CA TYR A 82 -6.15 9.22 -15.28
C TYR A 82 -5.91 8.41 -16.57
N ARG A 83 -5.07 8.90 -17.48
CA ARG A 83 -4.73 8.19 -18.73
C ARG A 83 -4.09 6.82 -18.48
N ASP A 84 -3.25 6.73 -17.44
CA ASP A 84 -2.50 5.53 -17.10
C ASP A 84 -3.44 4.53 -16.42
N ALA A 85 -4.37 5.03 -15.59
CA ALA A 85 -5.46 4.22 -15.02
C ALA A 85 -6.38 3.61 -16.09
N VAL A 86 -6.74 4.37 -17.12
CA VAL A 86 -7.55 3.87 -18.24
C VAL A 86 -6.78 2.79 -19.03
N MET A 87 -5.49 3.01 -19.28
CA MET A 87 -4.63 2.02 -19.94
C MET A 87 -4.57 0.72 -19.14
N LEU A 88 -4.29 0.78 -17.82
CA LEU A 88 -4.25 -0.40 -16.96
C LEU A 88 -5.60 -1.13 -16.91
N SER A 89 -6.70 -0.39 -16.80
CA SER A 89 -8.04 -0.96 -16.84
C SER A 89 -8.31 -1.68 -18.17
N SER A 90 -7.87 -1.10 -19.30
CA SER A 90 -8.02 -1.75 -20.60
C SER A 90 -7.20 -3.04 -20.69
N LEU A 91 -5.99 -3.06 -20.13
CA LEU A 91 -5.12 -4.23 -20.12
C LEU A 91 -5.66 -5.37 -19.24
N LEU A 92 -6.37 -5.05 -18.16
CA LEU A 92 -7.01 -6.05 -17.30
C LEU A 92 -8.19 -6.74 -17.98
N HIS A 93 -9.00 -5.98 -18.70
CA HIS A 93 -10.27 -6.45 -19.25
C HIS A 93 -10.16 -6.97 -20.68
N TYR A 94 -9.31 -6.36 -21.50
CA TYR A 94 -9.08 -6.74 -22.89
C TYR A 94 -7.73 -7.46 -22.98
N SER A 95 -7.77 -8.78 -23.12
CA SER A 95 -6.56 -9.57 -23.29
C SER A 95 -5.98 -9.34 -24.68
N ASP A 96 -4.77 -8.77 -24.73
CA ASP A 96 -3.98 -8.72 -25.95
C ASP A 96 -3.19 -10.03 -26.09
N GLN A 97 -3.47 -10.81 -27.14
CA GLN A 97 -2.77 -12.07 -27.41
C GLN A 97 -1.30 -11.86 -27.80
N ALA A 98 -0.93 -10.64 -28.21
CA ALA A 98 0.46 -10.30 -28.49
C ALA A 98 1.30 -10.18 -27.20
N LEU A 99 0.64 -9.95 -26.07
CA LEU A 99 1.29 -9.81 -24.78
C LEU A 99 1.45 -11.18 -24.11
N ALA A 100 2.64 -11.49 -23.58
CA ALA A 100 2.86 -12.69 -22.77
C ALA A 100 2.14 -12.63 -21.40
N TRP A 101 1.48 -11.50 -21.11
CA TRP A 101 0.84 -11.21 -19.84
C TRP A 101 -0.69 -11.32 -19.93
N ASN A 102 -1.32 -11.90 -18.91
CA ASN A 102 -2.77 -12.04 -18.81
C ASN A 102 -3.23 -11.86 -17.37
N ALA A 103 -4.29 -11.06 -17.17
CA ALA A 103 -4.90 -10.80 -15.87
C ALA A 103 -5.38 -12.08 -15.16
N ARG A 104 -5.95 -13.03 -15.92
CA ARG A 104 -6.36 -14.33 -15.36
C ARG A 104 -5.17 -15.11 -14.79
N ARG A 105 -4.05 -15.08 -15.51
CA ARG A 105 -2.82 -15.75 -15.06
C ARG A 105 -2.22 -15.06 -13.84
N CYS A 106 -2.32 -13.73 -13.74
CA CYS A 106 -1.94 -13.00 -12.53
C CYS A 106 -2.77 -13.43 -11.32
N ALA A 107 -4.09 -13.58 -11.46
CA ALA A 107 -4.93 -14.05 -10.36
C ALA A 107 -4.58 -15.48 -9.91
N GLU A 108 -4.20 -16.36 -10.83
CA GLU A 108 -3.70 -17.71 -10.50
C GLU A 108 -2.37 -17.63 -9.73
N ILE A 109 -1.42 -16.83 -10.22
CA ILE A 109 -0.11 -16.62 -9.58
C ILE A 109 -0.28 -15.97 -8.20
N GLU A 110 -1.21 -15.02 -8.05
CA GLU A 110 -1.54 -14.40 -6.77
C GLU A 110 -1.91 -15.47 -5.73
N LEU A 111 -2.78 -16.42 -6.09
CA LEU A 111 -3.18 -17.52 -5.21
C LEU A 111 -2.01 -18.45 -4.88
N GLU A 112 -1.16 -18.77 -5.87
CA GLU A 112 0.04 -19.58 -5.66
C GLU A 112 1.02 -18.91 -4.69
N VAL A 113 1.31 -17.61 -4.89
CA VAL A 113 2.18 -16.82 -3.99
C VAL A 113 1.57 -16.73 -2.60
N TRP A 114 0.26 -16.54 -2.49
CA TRP A 114 -0.42 -16.48 -1.20
C TRP A 114 -0.34 -17.82 -0.44
N GLY A 115 -0.42 -18.95 -1.15
CA GLY A 115 -0.17 -20.27 -0.57
C GLY A 115 1.20 -20.33 0.10
N VAL A 116 2.26 -19.93 -0.62
CA VAL A 116 3.64 -19.92 -0.10
C VAL A 116 3.80 -18.96 1.09
N LEU A 117 3.18 -17.77 1.04
CA LEU A 117 3.18 -16.81 2.15
C LEU A 117 2.52 -17.39 3.40
N THR A 118 1.43 -18.14 3.22
CA THR A 118 0.72 -18.80 4.33
C THR A 118 1.55 -19.92 4.93
N GLU A 119 2.22 -20.73 4.10
CA GLU A 119 3.17 -21.76 4.56
C GLU A 119 4.35 -21.17 5.34
N HIS A 120 4.77 -19.95 5.00
CA HIS A 120 5.81 -19.22 5.71
C HIS A 120 5.30 -18.46 6.96
N GLY A 121 3.99 -18.48 7.24
CA GLY A 121 3.42 -17.82 8.41
C GLY A 121 3.16 -16.31 8.26
N VAL A 122 3.28 -15.75 7.05
CA VAL A 122 2.99 -14.34 6.73
C VAL A 122 1.68 -14.17 5.93
N GLY A 123 0.77 -15.15 6.03
CA GLY A 123 -0.47 -15.20 5.23
C GLY A 123 -1.49 -14.09 5.52
N GLU A 124 -1.40 -13.39 6.65
CA GLU A 124 -2.26 -12.25 6.99
C GLU A 124 -1.81 -10.94 6.32
N VAL A 125 -0.54 -10.83 5.91
CA VAL A 125 0.02 -9.59 5.33
C VAL A 125 -0.72 -9.19 4.04
N PRO A 126 -1.00 -10.08 3.07
CA PRO A 126 -1.79 -9.72 1.89
C PRO A 126 -3.17 -9.16 2.22
N ARG A 127 -3.82 -9.64 3.29
CA ARG A 127 -5.13 -9.13 3.72
C ARG A 127 -5.03 -7.72 4.30
N LEU A 128 -3.98 -7.43 5.07
CA LEU A 128 -3.68 -6.09 5.58
C LEU A 128 -3.38 -5.12 4.44
N LEU A 129 -2.57 -5.54 3.46
CA LEU A 129 -2.24 -4.72 2.29
C LEU A 129 -3.49 -4.37 1.46
N ARG A 130 -4.41 -5.33 1.23
CA ARG A 130 -5.70 -5.03 0.58
C ARG A 130 -6.51 -3.99 1.37
N ARG A 131 -6.51 -4.07 2.70
CA ARG A 131 -7.20 -3.12 3.56
C ARG A 131 -6.59 -1.72 3.46
N PHE A 132 -5.25 -1.61 3.42
CA PHE A 132 -4.55 -0.33 3.24
C PHE A 132 -4.85 0.31 1.89
N LEU A 133 -4.72 -0.45 0.81
CA LEU A 133 -5.03 0.04 -0.53
C LEU A 133 -6.50 0.45 -0.66
N GLY A 134 -7.41 -0.26 -0.01
CA GLY A 134 -8.82 0.11 0.06
C GLY A 134 -9.10 1.44 0.80
N LYS A 135 -8.15 1.98 1.57
CA LYS A 135 -8.25 3.32 2.19
C LYS A 135 -7.83 4.44 1.25
N ALA A 136 -7.13 4.13 0.15
CA ALA A 136 -6.72 5.13 -0.84
C ALA A 136 -7.94 5.79 -1.50
N PHE A 137 -9.03 5.04 -1.69
CA PHE A 137 -10.25 5.52 -2.32
C PHE A 137 -11.42 5.50 -1.34
N PRO A 138 -11.96 6.67 -0.93
CA PRO A 138 -13.18 6.74 -0.12
C PRO A 138 -14.38 6.06 -0.80
N SER A 139 -15.31 5.53 0.00
CA SER A 139 -16.47 4.75 -0.47
C SER A 139 -17.31 5.45 -1.55
N ASP A 140 -17.39 6.78 -1.53
CA ASP A 140 -18.17 7.57 -2.49
C ASP A 140 -17.47 7.76 -3.85
N THR A 141 -16.19 7.38 -3.96
CA THR A 141 -15.35 7.53 -5.16
C THR A 141 -15.01 6.20 -5.84
N ILE A 142 -15.59 5.10 -5.37
CA ILE A 142 -15.32 3.77 -5.92
C ILE A 142 -15.91 3.67 -7.33
N THR A 143 -15.01 3.62 -8.31
CA THR A 143 -15.30 3.33 -9.71
C THR A 143 -14.60 2.04 -10.13
N GLN A 144 -14.94 1.50 -11.31
CA GLN A 144 -14.24 0.33 -11.84
C GLN A 144 -12.73 0.60 -11.99
N LEU A 145 -12.34 1.81 -12.40
CA LEU A 145 -10.95 2.24 -12.51
C LEU A 145 -10.21 2.17 -11.15
N THR A 146 -10.84 2.62 -10.06
CA THR A 146 -10.19 2.58 -8.74
C THR A 146 -10.04 1.14 -8.23
N VAL A 147 -11.00 0.27 -8.53
CA VAL A 147 -10.91 -1.16 -8.21
C VAL A 147 -9.76 -1.81 -8.97
N ASP A 148 -9.65 -1.53 -10.27
CA ASP A 148 -8.59 -2.01 -11.14
C ASP A 148 -7.20 -1.55 -10.69
N LEU A 149 -7.06 -0.27 -10.34
CA LEU A 149 -5.83 0.28 -9.79
C LEU A 149 -5.46 -0.40 -8.46
N THR A 150 -6.43 -0.53 -7.55
CA THR A 150 -6.23 -1.21 -6.27
C THR A 150 -5.71 -2.63 -6.50
N GLN A 151 -6.26 -3.36 -7.48
CA GLN A 151 -5.84 -4.72 -7.80
C GLN A 151 -4.41 -4.77 -8.38
N VAL A 152 -4.05 -3.87 -9.30
CA VAL A 152 -2.71 -3.82 -9.90
C VAL A 152 -1.65 -3.48 -8.85
N PHE A 153 -1.90 -2.47 -8.02
CA PHE A 153 -0.99 -2.11 -6.94
C PHE A 153 -0.92 -3.18 -5.85
N PHE A 154 -2.01 -3.91 -5.62
CA PHE A 154 -1.99 -5.07 -4.75
C PHE A 154 -1.08 -6.19 -5.28
N TRP A 155 -1.13 -6.51 -6.57
CA TRP A 155 -0.20 -7.48 -7.17
C TRP A 155 1.26 -7.05 -7.04
N ALA A 156 1.55 -5.76 -7.24
CA ALA A 156 2.89 -5.25 -7.04
C ALA A 156 3.36 -5.34 -5.58
N ALA A 157 2.49 -5.02 -4.62
CA ALA A 157 2.81 -5.18 -3.20
C ALA A 157 3.01 -6.66 -2.83
N LEU A 158 2.24 -7.58 -3.43
CA LEU A 158 2.43 -9.02 -3.28
C LEU A 158 3.78 -9.48 -3.86
N ALA A 159 4.21 -8.88 -4.97
CA ALA A 159 5.51 -9.17 -5.58
C ALA A 159 6.68 -8.72 -4.69
N GLU A 160 6.57 -7.57 -4.00
CA GLU A 160 7.55 -7.14 -2.99
C GLU A 160 7.72 -8.17 -1.86
N LEU A 161 6.61 -8.80 -1.42
CA LEU A 161 6.63 -9.87 -0.43
C LEU A 161 7.23 -11.16 -0.98
N ALA A 162 6.90 -11.50 -2.23
CA ALA A 162 7.39 -12.71 -2.88
C ALA A 162 8.91 -12.68 -3.07
N ASP A 163 9.48 -11.51 -3.38
CA ASP A 163 10.92 -11.31 -3.54
C ASP A 163 11.73 -11.66 -2.29
N ASP A 164 11.20 -11.41 -1.10
CA ASP A 164 11.85 -11.80 0.16
C ASP A 164 11.97 -13.30 0.34
N LEU A 165 11.11 -14.07 -0.32
CA LEU A 165 11.07 -15.51 -0.22
C LEU A 165 11.79 -16.20 -1.39
N VAL A 166 12.33 -15.44 -2.35
CA VAL A 166 13.04 -15.98 -3.53
C VAL A 166 14.25 -16.83 -3.14
N TRP A 167 14.96 -16.48 -2.06
CA TRP A 167 16.11 -17.26 -1.59
C TRP A 167 15.73 -18.69 -1.20
N LYS A 168 14.49 -18.90 -0.73
CA LYS A 168 13.97 -20.21 -0.32
C LYS A 168 13.17 -20.88 -1.44
N TYR A 169 12.39 -20.09 -2.18
CA TYR A 169 11.53 -20.54 -3.27
C TYR A 169 11.91 -19.79 -4.56
N PRO A 170 12.89 -20.28 -5.34
CA PRO A 170 13.39 -19.56 -6.52
C PRO A 170 12.33 -19.38 -7.62
N GLU A 171 11.29 -20.21 -7.63
CA GLU A 171 10.14 -20.06 -8.53
C GLU A 171 9.37 -18.75 -8.33
N LEU A 172 9.49 -18.11 -7.17
CA LEU A 172 8.82 -16.84 -6.92
C LEU A 172 9.41 -15.69 -7.75
N ALA A 173 10.64 -15.80 -8.22
CA ALA A 173 11.31 -14.71 -8.93
C ALA A 173 10.62 -14.32 -10.24
N TRP A 174 10.19 -15.30 -11.04
CA TRP A 174 9.46 -15.00 -12.28
C TRP A 174 8.00 -14.63 -11.98
N LYS A 175 7.42 -15.15 -10.88
CA LYS A 175 6.05 -14.84 -10.44
C LYS A 175 5.95 -13.39 -9.96
N SER A 176 6.91 -12.92 -9.16
CA SER A 176 6.97 -11.54 -8.69
C SER A 176 7.13 -10.58 -9.86
N GLU A 177 7.99 -10.92 -10.82
CA GLU A 177 8.15 -10.17 -12.07
C GLU A 177 6.84 -10.11 -12.88
N TYR A 178 6.15 -11.24 -13.01
CA TYR A 178 4.87 -11.30 -13.72
C TYR A 178 3.77 -10.45 -13.07
N LEU A 179 3.74 -10.40 -11.73
CA LEU A 179 2.80 -9.59 -10.96
C LEU A 179 3.11 -8.08 -11.05
N ARG A 180 4.39 -7.68 -11.11
CA ARG A 180 4.79 -6.26 -11.28
C ARG A 180 4.63 -5.75 -12.71
N PHE A 181 4.47 -6.63 -13.69
CA PHE A 181 4.44 -6.26 -15.11
C PHE A 181 3.51 -5.09 -15.44
N PRO A 182 2.24 -5.02 -14.96
CA PRO A 182 1.36 -3.89 -15.30
C PRO A 182 1.90 -2.55 -14.80
N LEU A 183 2.53 -2.51 -13.62
CA LEU A 183 3.14 -1.27 -13.12
C LEU A 183 4.32 -0.82 -13.97
N ARG A 184 5.07 -1.72 -14.61
CA ARG A 184 6.18 -1.30 -15.49
C ARG A 184 5.71 -0.57 -16.76
N LEU A 185 4.44 -0.71 -17.11
CA LEU A 185 3.85 0.02 -18.23
C LEU A 185 3.52 1.47 -17.86
N ILE A 186 3.44 1.77 -16.55
CA ILE A 186 3.15 3.10 -16.02
C ILE A 186 4.37 3.65 -15.27
N GLY A 187 5.04 4.65 -15.85
CA GLY A 187 6.28 5.22 -15.32
C GLY A 187 6.88 6.25 -16.27
#